data_AF-A0A382TR04-F1
#
_entry.id   AF-A0A382TR04-F1
#
_cell.length_a   1.000
_cell.length_b   1.000
_cell.length_c   1.000
_cell.angle_alpha   90.00
_cell.angle_beta   90.00
_cell.angle_gamma   90.00
#
_symmetry.space_group_name_H-M   'P 1'
#
loop_
_entity.id
_entity.type
_entity.pdbx_description
1 polymer ?
#
loop_
_entity_poly.entity_id
_entity_poly.type
_entity_poly.pdbx_seq_one_letter_code
_entity_poly.pdbx_strand_id
1 'polypeptide(L)' 'MKFQIAIDGPVASGKTAVGRGVSKTLKWNFLDTGIMYRAATRSI' A
#
# COMPACT_ATOMS: atom_id res chain seq x y z
N MET A 1 -17.43 -12.12 5.59
CA MET A 1 -16.27 -12.36 4.71
C MET A 1 -15.34 -11.16 4.81
N LYS A 2 -14.02 -11.38 4.91
CA LYS A 2 -13.01 -10.31 4.84
C LYS A 2 -12.47 -10.26 3.41
N PHE A 3 -12.60 -9.11 2.74
CA PHE A 3 -12.02 -8.89 1.43
C PHE A 3 -10.66 -8.21 1.56
N GLN A 4 -9.68 -8.67 0.79
CA GLN A 4 -8.33 -8.13 0.74
C GLN A 4 -7.84 -8.10 -0.70
N ILE A 5 -7.19 -7.00 -1.09
CA ILE A 5 -6.67 -6.78 -2.45
C ILE A 5 -5.18 -6.51 -2.34
N ALA A 6 -4.37 -7.25 -3.10
CA ALA A 6 -2.95 -6.99 -3.29
C ALA A 6 -2.74 -6.05 -4.50
N ILE A 7 -1.79 -5.13 -4.40
CA ILE A 7 -1.43 -4.20 -5.47
C ILE A 7 0.08 -4.31 -5.70
N ASP A 8 0.48 -5.00 -6.76
CA ASP A 8 1.87 -5.28 -7.10
C ASP A 8 2.30 -4.62 -8.41
N GLY A 9 3.62 -4.46 -8.59
CA GLY A 9 4.20 -3.81 -9.76
C GLY A 9 5.56 -3.15 -9.49
N PRO A 10 6.26 -2.66 -10.53
CA PRO A 10 7.60 -2.08 -10.42
C PRO A 10 7.67 -0.82 -9.54
N VAL A 11 8.89 -0.40 -9.17
CA VAL A 11 9.10 0.88 -8.49
C VAL A 11 8.54 2.04 -9.33
N ALA A 12 8.02 3.09 -8.66
CA ALA A 12 7.43 4.27 -9.29
C ALA A 12 6.19 4.03 -10.19
N SER A 13 5.58 2.84 -10.19
CA SER A 13 4.37 2.55 -10.99
C SER A 13 3.04 3.11 -10.42
N GLY A 14 3.09 3.93 -9.36
CA GLY A 14 1.88 4.55 -8.78
C GLY A 14 1.06 3.70 -7.81
N LYS A 15 1.55 2.52 -7.37
CA LYS A 15 0.83 1.60 -6.45
C LYS A 15 0.26 2.27 -5.21
N THR A 16 1.05 3.10 -4.53
CA THR A 16 0.61 3.83 -3.33
C THR A 16 -0.50 4.84 -3.65
N ALA A 17 -0.43 5.51 -4.81
CA ALA A 17 -1.45 6.47 -5.23
C ALA A 17 -2.78 5.75 -5.53
N VAL A 18 -2.73 4.68 -6.31
CA VAL A 18 -3.90 3.86 -6.64
C VAL A 18 -4.50 3.23 -5.37
N GLY A 19 -3.69 2.61 -4.51
CA GLY A 19 -4.15 1.98 -3.27
C GLY A 19 -4.83 2.96 -2.31
N ARG A 20 -4.31 4.19 -2.19
CA ARG A 20 -5.00 5.27 -1.44
C ARG A 20 -6.32 5.69 -2.07
N GLY A 21 -6.38 5.80 -3.39
CA GLY A 21 -7.62 6.11 -4.11
C GLY A 21 -8.69 5.04 -3.90
N VAL A 22 -8.33 3.77 -4.13
CA VAL A 22 -9.23 2.61 -3.98
C VAL A 22 -9.73 2.48 -2.54
N SER A 23 -8.82 2.55 -1.55
CA SER A 23 -9.20 2.45 -0.13
C SER A 23 -10.14 3.57 0.30
N LYS A 24 -9.94 4.81 -0.17
CA LYS A 24 -10.85 5.93 0.09
C LYS A 24 -12.23 5.70 -0.50
N THR A 25 -12.31 5.23 -1.75
CA THR A 25 -13.58 4.95 -2.43
C THR A 25 -14.35 3.80 -1.78
N LEU A 26 -13.65 2.73 -1.40
CA LEU A 26 -14.27 1.53 -0.81
C LEU A 26 -14.44 1.60 0.72
N LYS A 27 -13.93 2.66 1.37
CA LYS A 27 -13.85 2.80 2.84
C LYS A 27 -13.10 1.64 3.50
N TRP A 28 -12.00 1.22 2.88
CA TRP A 28 -11.14 0.15 3.38
C TRP A 28 -9.84 0.71 3.98
N ASN A 29 -9.16 -0.10 4.78
CA ASN A 29 -7.82 0.23 5.24
C ASN A 29 -6.80 0.00 4.12
N PHE A 30 -5.76 0.85 4.07
CA PHE A 30 -4.65 0.72 3.13
C PHE A 30 -3.33 0.50 3.89
N LEU A 31 -2.57 -0.50 3.46
CA LEU A 31 -1.26 -0.85 4.00
C LEU A 31 -0.18 -0.67 2.93
N ASP A 32 0.78 0.24 3.16
CA ASP A 32 1.93 0.48 2.28
C ASP A 32 3.15 -0.28 2.80
N THR A 33 3.39 -1.47 2.25
CA THR A 33 4.54 -2.32 2.63
C THR A 33 5.88 -1.68 2.26
N GLY A 34 5.92 -0.81 1.23
CA GLY A 34 7.14 -0.11 0.84
C GLY A 34 7.60 0.89 1.91
N ILE A 35 6.67 1.60 2.56
CA ILE A 35 7.00 2.46 3.70
C ILE A 35 7.45 1.62 4.91
N MET A 36 6.82 0.47 5.16
CA MET A 36 7.23 -0.41 6.26
C MET A 36 8.69 -0.84 6.13
N TYR A 37 9.11 -1.33 4.95
CA TYR A 37 10.50 -1.72 4.74
C TYR A 37 11.46 -0.54 4.86
N ARG A 38 11.12 0.64 4.31
CA ARG A 38 11.96 1.85 4.46
C ARG A 38 12.12 2.29 5.91
N ALA A 39 11.05 2.20 6.70
CA ALA A 39 11.09 2.54 8.13
C ALA A 39 11.95 1.53 8.89
N ALA A 40 11.78 0.23 8.63
CA ALA A 40 12.60 -0.82 9.22
C ALA A 40 14.09 -0.61 8.93
N THR A 41 14.47 -0.29 7.69
CA THR A 41 15.87 -0.01 7.33
C THR A 41 16.46 1.19 8.07
N ARG A 42 15.66 2.22 8.38
CA ARG A 42 16.13 3.40 9.15
C ARG A 42 16.22 3.16 10.66
N SER A 43 15.69 2.03 11.13
CA SER A 43 15.68 1.70 12.56
C SER A 43 16.90 0.87 12.98
N ILE A 44 17.80 0.60 12.02
CA ILE A 44 19.09 -0.09 12.18
C ILE A 44 20.17 0.97 12.03
#